data_AF-A0A2G2DRM7-F1
#
_entry.id   AF-A0A2G2DRM7-F1
#
_cell.length_a   1.000
_cell.length_b   1.000
_cell.length_c   1.000
_cell.angle_alpha   90.00
_cell.angle_beta   90.00
_cell.angle_gamma   90.00
#
_symmetry.space_group_name_H-M   'P 1'
#
loop_
_entity.id
_entity.type
_entity.pdbx_description
1 polymer ?
#
loop_
_entity_poly.entity_id
_entity_poly.type
_entity_poly.pdbx_seq_one_letter_code
_entity_poly.pdbx_strand_id
1 'polypeptide(L)'
;MKQIAVLHIDDPSAGSRRLSRYLTRLTDRSICCKRVRRLMWVMGLEAIYPRKRITIPGDPSGIHSYLLRGLDINRPNQVGAADITYIPMQKGFMYLFAIVDWFSRKIVAWQLSNTLDAEFCRRCLKRALLLNGSPDIMNTDQGLDSRNKCLRL
;
A
#
# COMPACT_ATOMS: atom_id res chain seq x y z
N MET A 1 -20.29 32.41 12.22
CA MET A 1 -19.85 31.13 12.85
C MET A 1 -20.78 30.00 12.46
N LYS A 2 -22.11 30.09 12.65
CA LYS A 2 -23.08 29.04 12.24
C LYS A 2 -22.91 28.55 10.79
N GLN A 3 -22.82 29.45 9.81
CA GLN A 3 -22.62 29.09 8.39
C GLN A 3 -21.31 28.32 8.12
N ILE A 4 -20.24 28.59 8.88
CA ILE A 4 -18.96 27.86 8.72
C ILE A 4 -19.12 26.41 9.17
N ALA A 5 -19.84 26.16 10.28
CA ALA A 5 -20.08 24.81 10.77
C ALA A 5 -20.92 23.99 9.78
N VAL A 6 -21.98 24.57 9.23
CA VAL A 6 -22.83 23.90 8.21
C VAL A 6 -21.99 23.51 6.99
N LEU A 7 -21.25 24.45 6.42
CA LEU A 7 -20.40 24.18 5.25
C LEU A 7 -19.28 23.18 5.52
N HIS A 8 -18.79 23.11 6.77
CA HIS A 8 -17.77 22.14 7.15
C HIS A 8 -18.33 20.73 7.30
N ILE A 9 -19.59 20.57 7.71
CA ILE A 9 -20.27 19.27 7.72
C ILE A 9 -20.51 18.79 6.28
N ASP A 10 -20.90 19.70 5.37
CA ASP A 10 -21.16 19.37 3.97
C ASP A 10 -19.88 19.05 3.18
N ASP A 11 -18.79 19.80 3.42
CA ASP A 11 -17.47 19.57 2.82
C ASP A 11 -16.37 19.65 3.90
N PRO A 12 -16.12 18.55 4.63
CA PRO A 12 -15.08 18.50 5.67
C PRO A 12 -13.68 18.76 5.13
N SER A 13 -13.45 18.55 3.82
CA SER A 13 -12.16 18.80 3.16
C SER A 13 -11.92 20.28 2.87
N ALA A 14 -12.93 21.14 3.01
CA ALA A 14 -12.84 22.55 2.72
C ALA A 14 -12.01 23.31 3.75
N GLY A 15 -10.77 23.62 3.41
CA GLY A 15 -9.96 24.58 4.16
C GLY A 15 -10.46 26.03 4.04
N SER A 16 -9.86 26.91 4.85
CA SER A 16 -10.20 28.36 4.92
C SER A 16 -10.35 29.10 3.58
N ARG A 17 -9.57 28.74 2.55
CA ARG A 17 -9.67 29.34 1.20
C ARG A 17 -10.92 28.91 0.44
N ARG A 18 -11.32 27.64 0.57
CA ARG A 18 -12.49 27.08 -0.11
C ARG A 18 -13.77 27.54 0.60
N LEU A 19 -13.79 27.47 1.93
CA LEU A 19 -14.88 28.01 2.76
C LEU A 19 -15.10 29.52 2.56
N SER A 20 -14.04 30.31 2.42
CA SER A 20 -14.16 31.74 2.07
C SER A 20 -14.88 31.96 0.74
N ARG A 21 -14.61 31.14 -0.29
CA ARG A 21 -15.35 31.20 -1.57
C ARG A 21 -16.80 30.77 -1.43
N TYR A 22 -17.08 29.72 -0.66
CA TYR A 22 -18.46 29.26 -0.41
C TYR A 22 -19.28 30.34 0.30
N LEU A 23 -18.73 30.94 1.36
CA LEU A 23 -19.39 32.01 2.09
C LEU A 23 -19.59 33.27 1.24
N THR A 24 -18.62 33.64 0.41
CA THR A 24 -18.77 34.78 -0.50
C THR A 24 -19.91 34.56 -1.49
N ARG A 25 -20.06 33.35 -2.03
CA ARG A 25 -21.16 32.99 -2.95
C ARG A 25 -22.53 32.92 -2.27
N LEU A 26 -22.58 32.52 -1.00
CA LEU A 26 -23.84 32.39 -0.26
C LEU A 26 -24.36 33.72 0.30
N THR A 27 -23.47 34.69 0.52
CA THR A 27 -23.80 35.95 1.20
C THR A 27 -23.68 37.17 0.29
N ASP A 28 -23.24 36.98 -0.96
CA ASP A 28 -22.88 38.03 -1.92
C ASP A 28 -21.94 39.11 -1.35
N ARG A 29 -21.15 38.73 -0.34
CA ARG A 29 -20.19 39.60 0.34
C ARG A 29 -18.80 39.00 0.28
N SER A 30 -17.83 39.81 -0.11
CA SER A 30 -16.43 39.37 -0.11
C SER A 30 -15.95 39.07 1.30
N ILE A 31 -15.66 37.79 1.58
CA ILE A 31 -15.18 37.33 2.89
C ILE A 31 -13.73 36.88 2.78
N CYS A 32 -12.84 37.55 3.51
CA CYS A 32 -11.41 37.23 3.51
C CYS A 32 -11.12 35.85 4.12
N CYS A 33 -10.25 35.07 3.48
CA CYS A 33 -9.81 33.76 3.95
C CYS A 33 -9.11 33.80 5.32
N LYS A 34 -8.42 34.90 5.69
CA LYS A 34 -7.81 35.08 7.01
C LYS A 34 -8.88 35.14 8.11
N ARG A 35 -10.01 35.78 7.84
CA ARG A 35 -11.16 35.84 8.77
C ARG A 35 -11.77 34.46 8.96
N VAL A 36 -11.97 33.71 7.88
CA VAL A 36 -12.48 32.33 7.94
C VAL A 36 -11.53 31.44 8.73
N ARG A 37 -10.22 31.52 8.47
CA ARG A 37 -9.20 30.77 9.23
C ARG A 37 -9.27 31.07 10.73
N ARG A 38 -9.33 32.34 11.12
CA ARG A 38 -9.47 32.73 12.53
C ARG A 38 -10.73 32.13 13.16
N LEU A 39 -11.86 32.17 12.45
CA LEU A 39 -13.13 31.62 12.95
C LEU A 39 -13.10 30.10 13.02
N MET A 40 -12.51 29.40 12.04
CA MET A 40 -12.29 27.96 12.10
C MET A 40 -11.47 27.58 13.34
N TRP A 41 -10.39 28.32 13.61
CA TRP A 41 -9.54 28.08 14.79
C TRP A 41 -10.30 28.27 16.11
N VAL A 42 -11.08 29.35 16.25
CA VAL A 42 -11.94 29.58 17.43
C VAL A 42 -13.00 28.48 17.60
N MET A 43 -13.45 27.88 16.50
CA MET A 43 -14.44 26.81 16.50
C MET A 43 -13.81 25.41 16.60
N GLY A 44 -12.48 25.28 16.66
CA GLY A 44 -11.80 23.98 16.67
C GLY A 44 -11.94 23.18 15.37
N LEU A 45 -12.18 23.85 14.23
CA LEU A 45 -12.39 23.20 12.94
C LEU A 45 -11.09 23.17 12.12
N GLU A 46 -10.81 22.03 11.52
CA GLU A 46 -9.70 21.81 10.59
C GLU A 46 -10.16 21.07 9.33
N ALA A 47 -9.44 21.23 8.22
CA ALA A 47 -9.79 20.53 6.99
C ALA A 47 -9.42 19.05 7.08
N ILE A 48 -10.41 18.17 6.92
CA ILE A 48 -10.24 16.72 6.98
C ILE A 48 -10.05 16.21 5.55
N TYR A 49 -8.82 15.85 5.21
CA TYR A 49 -8.52 15.27 3.91
C TYR A 49 -8.81 13.76 3.92
N PRO A 50 -9.55 13.23 2.93
CA PRO A 50 -9.71 11.79 2.80
C PRO A 50 -8.34 11.17 2.60
N ARG A 51 -8.02 10.15 3.41
CA ARG A 51 -6.80 9.36 3.19
C ARG A 51 -6.93 8.65 1.86
N LYS A 52 -5.81 8.54 1.13
CA LYS A 52 -5.76 7.74 -0.09
C LYS A 52 -6.15 6.31 0.27
N ARG A 53 -7.27 5.83 -0.27
CA ARG A 53 -7.69 4.43 -0.12
C ARG A 53 -6.88 3.60 -1.11
N ILE A 54 -5.91 2.84 -0.61
CA ILE A 54 -4.99 2.05 -1.44
C ILE A 54 -5.65 0.72 -1.88
N THR A 55 -6.63 0.23 -1.11
CA THR A 55 -7.28 -1.07 -1.34
C THR A 55 -8.79 -0.95 -1.48
N ILE A 56 -9.33 -1.54 -2.54
CA ILE A 56 -10.76 -1.85 -2.68
C ILE A 56 -10.92 -3.27 -2.10
N PRO A 57 -11.71 -3.46 -1.03
CA PRO A 57 -11.98 -4.80 -0.52
C PRO A 57 -12.72 -5.60 -1.58
N GLY A 58 -12.22 -6.79 -1.88
CA GLY A 58 -12.93 -7.77 -2.72
C GLY A 58 -14.15 -8.33 -1.99
N ASP A 59 -14.82 -9.27 -2.64
CA ASP A 59 -15.99 -9.98 -2.10
C ASP A 59 -15.63 -10.68 -0.76
N PRO A 60 -16.52 -10.70 0.27
CA PRO A 60 -16.21 -11.25 1.60
C PRO A 60 -15.80 -12.73 1.59
N SER A 61 -16.19 -13.43 0.51
CA SER A 61 -15.87 -14.83 0.20
C SER A 61 -14.37 -15.09 -0.03
N GLY A 62 -13.53 -14.05 -0.21
CA GLY A 62 -12.10 -14.15 -0.47
C GLY A 62 -11.16 -13.84 0.70
N ILE A 63 -11.68 -13.66 1.93
CA ILE A 63 -10.84 -13.36 3.10
C ILE A 63 -10.26 -14.66 3.66
N HIS A 64 -9.12 -15.10 3.12
CA HIS A 64 -8.35 -16.22 3.67
C HIS A 64 -7.56 -15.79 4.92
N SER A 65 -7.47 -16.67 5.91
CA SER A 65 -6.62 -16.46 7.08
C SER A 65 -5.16 -16.37 6.63
N TYR A 66 -4.46 -15.34 7.10
CA TYR A 66 -3.05 -15.16 6.77
C TYR A 66 -2.22 -16.22 7.50
N LEU A 67 -1.68 -17.18 6.75
CA LEU A 67 -1.00 -18.37 7.27
C LEU A 67 0.20 -18.08 8.18
N LEU A 68 0.76 -16.87 8.11
CA LEU A 68 1.89 -16.45 8.93
C LEU A 68 1.47 -15.78 10.25
N ARG A 69 0.16 -15.57 10.49
CA ARG A 69 -0.30 -14.93 11.73
C ARG A 69 -0.14 -15.90 12.91
N GLY A 70 0.72 -15.53 13.87
CA GLY A 70 0.99 -16.34 15.07
C GLY A 70 1.89 -17.54 14.81
N LEU A 71 2.53 -17.62 13.64
CA LEU A 71 3.50 -18.66 13.33
C LEU A 71 4.87 -18.27 13.91
N ASP A 72 5.42 -19.14 14.76
CA ASP A 72 6.79 -19.00 15.26
C ASP A 72 7.79 -19.55 14.24
N ILE A 73 8.79 -18.75 13.87
CA ILE A 73 9.74 -19.06 12.78
C ILE A 73 11.11 -19.31 13.40
N ASN A 74 11.44 -20.59 13.60
CA ASN A 74 12.57 -21.02 14.45
C ASN A 74 13.64 -21.81 13.69
N ARG A 75 13.47 -22.03 12.39
CA ARG A 75 14.46 -22.76 11.58
C ARG A 75 14.60 -22.19 10.16
N PRO A 76 15.77 -22.33 9.53
CA PRO A 76 15.94 -22.03 8.11
C PRO A 76 14.98 -22.86 7.24
N ASN A 77 14.58 -22.32 6.10
CA ASN A 77 13.71 -22.96 5.11
C ASN A 77 12.29 -23.28 5.62
N GLN A 78 11.85 -22.64 6.71
CA GLN A 78 10.47 -22.76 7.18
C GLN A 78 9.52 -21.82 6.41
N VAL A 79 9.94 -20.56 6.25
CA VAL A 79 9.16 -19.55 5.53
C VAL A 79 10.07 -18.80 4.57
N GLY A 80 9.76 -18.92 3.27
CA GLY A 80 10.35 -18.08 2.23
C GLY A 80 9.44 -16.90 1.89
N ALA A 81 10.03 -15.77 1.51
CA ALA A 81 9.33 -14.72 0.78
C ALA A 81 9.99 -14.50 -0.58
N ALA A 82 9.18 -14.17 -1.58
CA ALA A 82 9.68 -13.58 -2.81
C ALA A 82 8.98 -12.26 -3.11
N ASP A 83 9.75 -11.33 -3.65
CA ASP A 83 9.27 -10.04 -4.12
C ASP A 83 9.99 -9.65 -5.42
N ILE A 84 9.32 -8.85 -6.25
CA ILE A 84 9.88 -8.22 -7.44
C ILE A 84 10.08 -6.74 -7.16
N THR A 85 11.33 -6.30 -7.25
CA THR A 85 11.69 -4.88 -7.12
C THR A 85 12.35 -4.34 -8.38
N TYR A 86 12.41 -3.02 -8.48
CA TYR A 86 12.92 -2.29 -9.63
C TYR A 86 14.28 -1.69 -9.29
N ILE A 87 15.30 -2.02 -10.09
CA ILE A 87 16.63 -1.42 -9.98
C ILE A 87 16.74 -0.28 -11.01
N PRO A 88 16.90 0.98 -10.57
CA PRO A 88 17.07 2.10 -11.49
C PRO A 88 18.41 1.99 -12.23
N MET A 89 18.39 2.24 -13.54
CA MET A 89 19.56 2.24 -14.40
C MET A 89 19.77 3.63 -15.01
N GLN A 90 20.93 3.88 -15.64
CA GLN A 90 21.18 5.14 -16.35
C GLN A 90 20.13 5.42 -17.44
N LYS A 91 19.60 4.37 -18.07
CA LYS A 91 18.49 4.43 -19.02
C LYS A 91 17.46 3.36 -18.65
N GLY A 92 16.35 3.77 -18.05
CA GLY A 92 15.27 2.86 -17.64
C GLY A 92 15.55 2.14 -16.32
N PHE A 93 15.06 0.91 -16.21
CA PHE A 93 15.14 0.09 -15.00
C PHE A 93 15.22 -1.40 -15.34
N MET A 94 15.71 -2.20 -14.40
CA MET A 94 15.69 -3.67 -14.47
C MET A 94 14.78 -4.22 -13.38
N TYR A 95 14.21 -5.39 -13.64
CA TYR A 95 13.42 -6.15 -12.68
C TYR A 95 14.33 -7.14 -11.93
N LEU A 96 14.35 -7.03 -10.61
CA LEU A 96 14.99 -8.00 -9.72
C LEU A 96 13.90 -8.80 -9.02
N PHE A 97 13.92 -10.12 -9.21
CA PHE A 97 13.16 -11.04 -8.39
C PHE A 97 14.11 -11.71 -7.40
N ALA A 98 13.80 -11.64 -6.12
CA ALA A 98 14.61 -12.21 -5.06
C ALA A 98 13.77 -13.08 -4.12
N ILE A 99 14.32 -14.22 -3.73
CA ILE A 99 13.76 -15.15 -2.75
C ILE A 99 14.61 -15.07 -1.50
N VAL A 100 13.98 -14.80 -0.36
CA VAL A 100 14.63 -14.61 0.94
C VAL A 100 14.05 -15.60 1.95
N ASP A 101 14.93 -16.23 2.73
CA ASP A 101 14.53 -17.03 3.89
C ASP A 101 14.26 -16.12 5.10
N TRP A 102 13.10 -16.29 5.75
CA TRP A 102 12.69 -15.41 6.86
C TRP A 102 13.55 -15.58 8.10
N PHE A 103 13.95 -16.81 8.41
CA PHE A 103 14.73 -17.09 9.62
C PHE A 103 16.15 -16.54 9.50
N SER A 104 16.87 -16.93 8.45
CA SER A 104 18.28 -16.57 8.26
C SER A 104 18.49 -15.20 7.63
N ARG A 105 17.44 -14.58 7.07
CA ARG A 105 17.48 -13.34 6.28
C ARG A 105 18.37 -13.42 5.03
N LYS A 106 18.78 -14.62 4.62
CA LYS A 106 19.63 -14.83 3.45
C LYS A 106 18.81 -14.79 2.18
N ILE A 107 19.41 -14.21 1.13
CA ILE A 107 18.91 -14.35 -0.24
C ILE A 107 19.25 -15.77 -0.69
N VAL A 108 18.21 -16.56 -0.90
CA VAL A 108 18.31 -17.98 -1.32
C VAL A 108 18.58 -18.07 -2.82
N ALA A 109 17.85 -17.28 -3.60
CA ALA A 109 18.07 -17.13 -5.03
C ALA A 109 17.60 -15.76 -5.49
N TRP A 110 18.14 -15.29 -6.61
CA TRP A 110 17.69 -14.07 -7.26
C TRP A 110 17.92 -14.17 -8.76
N GLN A 111 17.18 -13.36 -9.53
CA GLN A 111 17.30 -13.27 -10.97
C GLN A 111 16.96 -11.85 -11.45
N LEU A 112 17.70 -11.38 -12.45
CA LEU A 112 17.44 -10.12 -13.14
C LEU A 112 16.77 -10.36 -14.49
N SER A 113 15.92 -9.42 -14.90
CA SER A 113 15.29 -9.37 -16.21
C SER A 113 15.09 -7.92 -16.67
N ASN A 114 15.11 -7.70 -17.99
CA ASN A 114 14.71 -6.43 -18.60
C ASN A 114 13.18 -6.32 -18.81
N THR A 115 12.46 -7.43 -18.65
CA THR A 115 11.00 -7.53 -18.83
C THR A 115 10.34 -8.20 -17.62
N LEU A 116 9.12 -7.78 -17.29
CA LEU A 116 8.29 -8.40 -16.26
C LEU A 116 7.60 -9.66 -16.81
N ASP A 117 8.37 -10.72 -17.05
CA ASP A 117 7.85 -12.01 -17.53
C ASP A 117 7.78 -13.04 -16.39
N ALA A 118 6.80 -13.94 -16.41
CA ALA A 118 6.70 -15.02 -15.43
C ALA A 118 7.85 -16.04 -15.54
N GLU A 119 8.47 -16.17 -16.72
CA GLU A 119 9.53 -17.17 -16.94
C GLU A 119 10.75 -16.95 -16.03
N PHE A 120 11.20 -15.70 -15.84
CA PHE A 120 12.39 -15.45 -15.02
C PHE A 120 12.13 -15.72 -13.53
N CYS A 121 10.91 -15.43 -13.04
CA CYS A 121 10.48 -15.80 -11.69
C CYS A 121 10.46 -17.32 -11.51
N ARG A 122 9.91 -18.07 -12.48
CA ARG A 122 9.91 -19.54 -12.47
C ARG A 122 11.31 -20.12 -12.45
N ARG A 123 12.25 -19.57 -13.22
CA ARG A 123 13.66 -20.01 -13.21
C ARG A 123 14.32 -19.78 -11.85
N CYS A 124 14.12 -18.60 -11.27
CA CYS A 124 14.63 -18.28 -9.94
C CYS A 124 14.07 -19.22 -8.86
N LEU A 125 12.76 -19.50 -8.89
CA LEU A 125 12.13 -20.43 -7.97
C LEU A 125 12.69 -21.85 -8.11
N LYS A 126 12.80 -22.37 -9.34
CA LYS A 126 13.43 -23.68 -9.59
C LYS A 126 14.85 -23.73 -9.03
N ARG A 127 15.64 -22.67 -9.22
CA ARG A 127 17.00 -22.58 -8.69
C ARG A 127 17.02 -22.62 -7.16
N ALA A 128 16.13 -21.88 -6.49
CA ALA A 128 16.02 -21.89 -5.03
C ALA A 128 15.69 -23.30 -4.51
N LEU A 129 14.70 -23.97 -5.12
CA LEU A 129 14.27 -25.31 -4.72
C LEU A 129 15.39 -26.35 -4.89
N LEU A 130 16.19 -26.23 -5.94
CA LEU A 130 17.32 -27.13 -6.19
C LEU A 130 18.46 -26.95 -5.18
N LEU A 131 18.74 -25.71 -4.74
CA LEU A 131 19.87 -25.41 -3.85
C LEU A 131 19.52 -25.58 -2.37
N ASN A 132 18.27 -25.32 -1.99
CA ASN A 132 17.88 -25.18 -0.59
C ASN A 132 16.69 -26.08 -0.19
N GLY A 133 16.10 -26.81 -1.13
CA GLY A 133 14.87 -27.55 -0.93
C GLY A 133 13.62 -26.66 -0.97
N SER A 134 12.46 -27.28 -0.77
CA SER A 134 11.19 -26.56 -0.70
C SER A 134 10.98 -25.98 0.69
N PRO A 135 10.64 -24.69 0.85
CA PRO A 135 10.21 -24.17 2.14
C PRO A 135 8.80 -24.66 2.49
N ASP A 136 8.48 -24.75 3.78
CA ASP A 136 7.15 -25.18 4.23
C ASP A 136 6.05 -24.19 3.79
N ILE A 137 6.38 -22.89 3.78
CA ILE A 137 5.50 -21.80 3.33
C ILE A 137 6.27 -20.86 2.43
N MET A 138 5.67 -20.51 1.30
CA MET A 138 6.16 -19.47 0.39
C MET A 138 5.19 -18.29 0.35
N ASN A 139 5.68 -17.12 0.74
CA ASN A 139 4.93 -15.87 0.72
C ASN A 139 5.30 -15.06 -0.53
N THR A 140 4.30 -14.55 -1.25
CA THR A 140 4.50 -13.67 -2.41
C THR A 140 3.45 -12.57 -2.35
N ASP A 141 3.90 -11.33 -2.31
CA ASP A 141 3.04 -10.17 -2.01
C ASP A 141 2.38 -9.52 -3.24
N GLN A 142 2.53 -10.09 -4.44
CA GLN A 142 1.85 -9.61 -5.63
C GLN A 142 1.11 -10.70 -6.42
N GLY A 143 -0.21 -10.50 -6.55
CA GLY A 143 -1.05 -11.18 -7.50
C GLY A 143 -2.17 -10.26 -7.97
N LEU A 144 -2.18 -9.95 -9.27
CA LEU A 144 -3.36 -9.49 -10.01
C LEU A 144 -4.51 -10.51 -10.01
N ASP A 145 -4.26 -11.73 -9.51
CA ASP A 145 -5.28 -12.72 -9.14
C ASP A 145 -5.11 -13.08 -7.66
N SER A 146 -5.79 -12.30 -6.82
CA SER A 146 -5.77 -12.34 -5.37
C SER A 146 -6.56 -13.54 -4.86
N ARG A 147 -5.98 -14.74 -4.86
CA ARG A 147 -6.59 -15.88 -4.17
C ARG A 147 -5.77 -16.51 -3.07
N ASN A 148 -4.43 -16.43 -3.04
CA ASN A 148 -3.64 -16.86 -1.87
C ASN A 148 -2.31 -16.09 -1.75
N LYS A 149 -2.19 -15.23 -0.73
CA LYS A 149 -0.94 -14.47 -0.44
C LYS A 149 0.18 -15.34 0.15
N CYS A 150 -0.15 -16.54 0.62
CA CYS A 150 0.81 -17.51 1.12
C CYS A 150 0.41 -18.87 0.56
N LEU A 151 1.33 -19.53 -0.15
CA LEU A 151 1.16 -20.89 -0.63
C LEU A 151 1.97 -21.81 0.28
N ARG A 152 1.37 -22.88 0.79
CA ARG A 152 2.15 -24.05 1.21
C ARG A 152 2.62 -24.73 -0.06
N LEU A 153 3.93 -24.89 -0.20
CA LEU A 153 4.52 -25.63 -1.31
C LEU A 153 4.49 -27.13 -1.03
#